data_AF-A0A7E4UZL2-F1
#
_entry.id   AF-A0A7E4UZL2-F1
#
_cell.length_a   1.000
_cell.length_b   1.000
_cell.length_c   1.000
_cell.angle_alpha   90.00
_cell.angle_beta   90.00
_cell.angle_gamma   90.00
#
_symmetry.space_group_name_H-M   'P 1'
#
loop_
_entity.id
_entity.type
_entity.pdbx_description
1 polymer ?
#
loop_
_entity_poly.entity_id
_entity_poly.type
_entity_poly.pdbx_seq_one_letter_code
_entity_poly.pdbx_strand_id
1 'polypeptide(L)'
;MHTLFWIAIIASVGRVAIALTDLEQWENFKKTYEKNYTDPVEDAYHFAVFKNSLKEVKEHNDRYNRHEVTFAIRIIDLSDIPKDQWPTFPPLPTVDKDIHHATSDEIEEDIRKALEQQKLNP
;
A
#
# COMPACT_ATOMS: atom_id res chain seq x y z
N MET A 1 -55.81 -4.61 -14.72
CA MET A 1 -55.31 -4.79 -13.34
C MET A 1 -53.96 -5.50 -13.43
N HIS A 2 -52.88 -4.75 -13.63
CA HIS A 2 -51.89 -4.36 -12.60
C HIS A 2 -50.76 -5.41 -12.49
N THR A 3 -49.69 -5.29 -13.28
CA THR A 3 -48.42 -4.59 -12.90
C THR A 3 -47.74 -5.11 -11.63
N LEU A 4 -47.95 -6.37 -11.27
CA LEU A 4 -47.25 -7.06 -10.18
C LEU A 4 -47.04 -8.48 -10.73
N PHE A 5 -45.92 -8.83 -11.33
CA PHE A 5 -44.76 -9.36 -10.63
C PHE A 5 -43.51 -9.25 -11.54
N TRP A 6 -43.21 -8.04 -12.01
CA TRP A 6 -41.88 -7.68 -12.54
C TRP A 6 -40.92 -7.23 -11.42
N ILE A 7 -41.29 -7.39 -10.15
CA ILE A 7 -40.53 -6.91 -8.98
C ILE A 7 -39.98 -8.11 -8.20
N ALA A 8 -39.24 -8.98 -8.88
CA ALA A 8 -38.33 -9.92 -8.23
C ALA A 8 -36.99 -10.01 -8.99
N ILE A 9 -36.71 -9.06 -9.88
CA ILE A 9 -35.36 -8.78 -10.39
C ILE A 9 -34.85 -7.52 -9.68
N ILE A 10 -34.87 -7.53 -8.35
CA ILE A 10 -33.87 -6.75 -7.61
C ILE A 10 -32.71 -7.73 -7.45
N ALA A 11 -32.04 -8.00 -8.57
CA ALA A 11 -30.77 -8.68 -8.56
C ALA A 11 -29.85 -7.83 -7.69
N SER A 12 -29.43 -8.38 -6.56
CA SER A 12 -28.43 -7.79 -5.69
C SER A 12 -27.21 -7.46 -6.54
N VAL A 13 -27.00 -6.18 -6.85
CA VAL A 13 -25.69 -5.72 -7.29
C VAL A 13 -24.84 -5.72 -6.02
N GLY A 14 -24.31 -6.89 -5.68
CA GLY A 14 -23.26 -7.01 -4.68
C GLY A 14 -22.14 -6.09 -5.14
N ARG A 15 -21.78 -5.11 -4.32
CA ARG A 15 -20.58 -4.31 -4.55
C ARG A 15 -19.39 -5.26 -4.42
N VAL A 16 -18.91 -5.77 -5.55
CA VAL A 16 -17.58 -6.39 -5.59
C VAL A 16 -16.61 -5.23 -5.44
N ALA A 17 -16.00 -5.10 -4.26
CA ALA A 17 -14.83 -4.25 -4.10
C ALA A 17 -13.71 -4.93 -4.88
N ILE A 18 -13.41 -4.41 -6.08
CA ILE A 18 -12.23 -4.84 -6.82
C ILE A 18 -11.03 -4.28 -6.07
N ALA A 19 -10.26 -5.16 -5.41
CA ALA A 19 -8.98 -4.79 -4.85
C ALA A 19 -7.99 -4.58 -5.99
N LEU A 20 -7.39 -3.39 -6.05
CA LEU A 20 -6.34 -3.08 -7.02
C LEU A 20 -5.09 -3.91 -6.72
N THR A 21 -4.40 -4.34 -7.78
CA THR A 21 -3.07 -4.94 -7.66
C THR A 21 -2.05 -3.91 -7.14
N ASP A 22 -0.94 -4.38 -6.55
CA ASP A 22 0.14 -3.49 -6.07
C ASP A 22 0.66 -2.59 -7.21
N LEU A 23 0.74 -3.12 -8.43
CA LEU A 23 1.17 -2.36 -9.61
C LEU A 23 0.16 -1.28 -10.00
N GLU A 24 -1.14 -1.57 -9.98
CA GLU A 24 -2.17 -0.55 -10.23
C GLU A 24 -2.18 0.53 -9.15
N GLN A 25 -1.94 0.16 -7.89
CA GLN A 25 -1.78 1.12 -6.80
C GLN A 25 -0.53 1.97 -6.98
N TRP A 26 0.57 1.41 -7.47
CA TRP A 26 1.79 2.14 -7.80
C TRP A 26 1.58 3.17 -8.90
N GLU A 27 0.94 2.79 -10.00
CA GLU A 27 0.63 3.70 -11.10
C GLU A 27 -0.32 4.84 -10.66
N ASN A 28 -1.28 4.53 -9.80
CA ASN A 28 -2.16 5.55 -9.21
C ASN A 28 -1.43 6.46 -8.23
N PHE A 29 -0.51 5.91 -7.44
CA PHE A 29 0.35 6.68 -6.53
C PHE A 29 1.21 7.67 -7.30
N LYS A 30 1.92 7.22 -8.34
CA LYS A 30 2.74 8.09 -9.19
C LYS A 30 1.93 9.24 -9.79
N LYS A 31 0.73 8.96 -10.29
CA LYS A 31 -0.19 10.00 -10.80
C LYS A 31 -0.67 10.96 -9.72
N THR A 32 -1.00 10.44 -8.54
CA THR A 32 -1.55 11.24 -7.42
C THR A 32 -0.53 12.22 -6.86
N TYR A 33 0.74 11.82 -6.80
CA TYR A 33 1.84 12.60 -6.24
C TYR A 33 2.81 13.14 -7.29
N GLU A 34 2.41 13.10 -8.57
CA GLU A 34 3.18 13.61 -9.71
C GLU A 34 4.62 13.06 -9.77
N LYS A 35 4.81 11.80 -9.36
CA LYS A 35 6.11 11.12 -9.41
C LYS A 35 6.44 10.74 -10.85
N ASN A 36 7.71 10.92 -11.22
CA ASN A 36 8.21 10.57 -12.55
C ASN A 36 9.61 9.96 -12.45
N TYR A 37 9.67 8.63 -12.48
CA TYR A 37 10.90 7.84 -12.49
C TYR A 37 11.16 7.36 -13.92
N THR A 38 12.19 7.90 -14.56
CA THR A 38 12.52 7.57 -15.96
C THR A 38 13.50 6.40 -16.05
N ASP A 39 14.27 6.16 -14.99
CA ASP A 39 15.15 5.02 -14.89
C ASP A 39 14.39 3.78 -14.37
N PRO A 40 14.44 2.63 -15.07
CA PRO A 40 13.72 1.43 -14.66
C PRO A 40 14.20 0.83 -13.34
N VAL A 41 15.47 1.02 -12.97
CA VAL A 41 16.02 0.50 -11.71
C VAL A 41 15.53 1.37 -10.55
N GLU A 42 15.52 2.69 -10.74
CA GLU A 42 14.93 3.65 -9.80
C GLU A 42 13.42 3.40 -9.59
N ASP A 43 12.63 3.25 -10.66
CA ASP A 43 11.18 2.96 -10.55
C ASP A 43 10.93 1.63 -9.81
N ALA A 44 11.73 0.60 -10.11
CA ALA A 44 11.63 -0.70 -9.42
C ALA A 44 12.01 -0.60 -7.93
N TYR A 45 13.02 0.20 -7.59
CA TYR A 45 13.41 0.45 -6.20
C TYR A 45 12.30 1.16 -5.44
N HIS A 46 11.79 2.28 -5.96
CA HIS A 46 10.70 3.03 -5.32
C HIS A 46 9.41 2.21 -5.23
N PHE A 47 9.12 1.37 -6.23
CA PHE A 47 8.00 0.45 -6.17
C PHE A 47 8.15 -0.58 -5.04
N ALA A 48 9.36 -1.09 -4.79
CA ALA A 48 9.62 -2.00 -3.68
C ALA A 48 9.38 -1.33 -2.32
N VAL A 49 9.84 -0.08 -2.15
CA VAL A 49 9.57 0.73 -0.95
C VAL A 49 8.06 0.95 -0.77
N PHE A 50 7.38 1.38 -1.84
CA PHE A 50 5.94 1.63 -1.86
C PHE A 50 5.11 0.40 -1.46
N LYS A 51 5.50 -0.77 -1.94
CA LYS A 51 4.85 -2.03 -1.59
C LYS A 51 4.93 -2.35 -0.10
N ASN A 52 6.05 -2.03 0.57
CA ASN A 52 6.15 -2.17 2.01
C ASN A 52 5.22 -1.19 2.74
N SER A 53 5.17 0.07 2.30
CA SER A 53 4.23 1.06 2.83
C SER A 53 2.77 0.63 2.68
N LEU A 54 2.39 0.02 1.54
CA LEU A 54 1.05 -0.54 1.34
C LEU A 54 0.72 -1.62 2.37
N LYS A 55 1.67 -2.54 2.60
CA LYS A 55 1.52 -3.61 3.59
C LYS A 55 1.33 -3.05 4.99
N GLU A 56 2.15 -2.08 5.40
CA GLU A 56 2.06 -1.42 6.70
C GLU A 56 0.72 -0.71 6.90
N VAL A 57 0.27 0.05 5.89
CA VAL A 57 -1.03 0.72 5.91
C VAL A 57 -2.17 -0.28 6.09
N LYS A 58 -2.11 -1.40 5.37
CA LYS A 58 -3.12 -2.46 5.48
C LYS A 58 -3.13 -3.09 6.87
N GLU A 59 -1.96 -3.50 7.37
CA GLU A 59 -1.85 -4.15 8.68
C GLU A 59 -2.30 -3.23 9.82
N HIS A 60 -1.91 -1.94 9.79
CA HIS A 60 -2.36 -0.96 10.78
C HIS A 60 -3.87 -0.70 10.68
N ASN A 61 -4.41 -0.54 9.48
CA ASN A 61 -5.84 -0.29 9.30
C ASN A 61 -6.70 -1.52 9.66
N ASP A 62 -6.17 -2.74 9.50
CA ASP A 62 -6.80 -3.95 10.01
C ASP A 62 -6.84 -3.95 11.56
N ARG A 63 -5.78 -3.50 12.24
CA ARG A 63 -5.79 -3.28 13.71
C ARG A 63 -6.80 -2.21 14.12
N TYR A 64 -6.86 -1.11 13.37
CA TYR A 64 -7.83 -0.03 13.59
C TYR A 64 -9.27 -0.53 13.48
N ASN A 65 -9.58 -1.33 12.45
CA ASN A 65 -10.90 -1.95 12.26
C ASN A 65 -11.26 -2.92 13.39
N ARG A 66 -10.26 -3.51 14.06
CA ARG A 66 -10.43 -4.32 15.27
C ARG A 66 -10.44 -3.52 16.57
N HIS A 67 -10.37 -2.19 16.51
CA HIS A 67 -10.29 -1.27 17.65
C HIS A 67 -9.05 -1.49 18.55
N GLU A 68 -7.98 -2.08 18.01
CA GLU A 68 -6.71 -2.28 18.72
C GLU A 68 -5.84 -1.02 18.75
N VAL A 69 -6.07 -0.11 17.80
CA VAL A 69 -5.48 1.23 17.71
C VAL A 69 -6.58 2.25 17.45
N THR A 70 -6.33 3.52 17.79
CA THR A 70 -7.37 4.57 17.78
C THR A 70 -7.40 5.40 16.50
N PHE A 71 -6.51 5.14 15.54
CA PHE A 71 -6.42 5.88 14.29
C PHE A 71 -6.12 4.97 13.11
N ALA A 72 -6.46 5.44 11.91
CA ALA A 72 -6.08 4.81 10.66
C ALA A 72 -4.96 5.61 10.00
N ILE A 73 -4.16 4.95 9.18
CA ILE A 73 -3.11 5.56 8.38
C ILE A 73 -3.42 5.41 6.89
N ARG A 74 -2.70 6.17 6.06
CA ARG A 74 -2.86 6.14 4.60
C ARG A 74 -1.50 6.30 3.92
N ILE A 75 -1.49 5.95 2.64
CA ILE A 75 -0.42 6.32 1.72
C ILE A 75 -0.32 7.84 1.61
N ILE A 76 0.90 8.34 1.70
CA ILE A 76 1.32 9.73 1.52
C ILE A 76 2.44 9.83 0.49
N ASP A 77 2.81 11.05 0.08
CA ASP A 77 3.88 11.32 -0.90
C ASP A 77 5.25 10.69 -0.54
N LEU A 78 5.50 10.41 0.74
CA LEU A 78 6.75 9.78 1.22
C LEU A 78 6.69 8.24 1.24
N SER A 79 5.59 7.63 0.77
CA SER A 79 5.40 6.17 0.89
C SER A 79 6.33 5.36 0.00
N ASP A 80 7.02 6.00 -0.93
CA ASP A 80 8.05 5.40 -1.80
C ASP A 80 9.48 5.77 -1.36
N ILE A 81 9.64 6.36 -0.18
CA ILE A 81 10.91 6.76 0.40
C ILE A 81 11.15 5.97 1.69
N PRO A 82 12.31 5.31 1.86
CA PRO A 82 12.61 4.55 3.07
C PRO A 82 12.73 5.48 4.28
N LYS A 83 12.42 4.96 5.47
CA LYS A 83 12.24 5.75 6.69
C LYS A 83 13.45 6.60 7.06
N ASP A 84 14.65 6.06 6.88
CA ASP A 84 15.92 6.71 7.17
C ASP A 84 16.20 7.93 6.28
N GLN A 85 15.52 8.03 5.14
CA GLN A 85 15.61 9.16 4.22
C GLN A 85 14.46 10.16 4.40
N TRP A 86 13.53 9.92 5.32
CA TRP A 86 12.48 10.89 5.61
C TRP A 86 13.09 12.18 6.18
N PRO A 87 12.52 13.35 5.85
CA PRO A 87 12.88 14.57 6.55
C PRO A 87 12.66 14.38 8.04
N THR A 88 13.63 14.80 8.87
CA THR A 88 13.50 14.69 10.33
C THR A 88 12.31 15.52 10.79
N PHE A 89 11.22 14.84 11.14
CA PHE A 89 10.10 15.50 11.80
C PHE A 89 10.48 15.76 13.26
N PRO A 90 10.13 16.93 13.84
CA PRO A 90 10.20 17.09 15.29
C PRO A 90 9.40 15.95 15.93
N PRO A 91 9.85 15.40 17.07
CA PRO A 91 9.25 14.20 17.66
C PRO A 91 7.77 14.44 17.91
N LEU A 92 6.92 13.76 17.12
CA LEU A 92 5.48 13.82 17.30
C LEU A 92 5.11 12.89 18.46
N PRO A 93 4.36 13.37 19.47
CA PRO A 93 4.06 12.61 20.69
C PRO A 93 3.14 11.38 20.47
N THR A 94 2.69 11.13 19.24
CA THR A 94 1.69 10.11 18.91
C THR A 94 2.12 9.15 17.81
N VAL A 95 3.40 9.08 17.43
CA VAL A 95 3.85 8.02 16.53
C VAL A 95 3.69 6.70 17.28
N ASP A 96 2.71 5.90 16.88
CA ASP A 96 2.62 4.51 17.30
C ASP A 96 3.94 3.84 16.92
N LYS A 97 4.69 3.42 17.94
CA LYS A 97 5.96 2.70 17.83
C LYS A 97 5.82 1.38 17.06
N ASP A 98 4.59 0.88 16.90
CA ASP A 98 4.29 -0.31 16.11
C ASP A 98 4.23 -0.02 14.60
N ILE A 99 4.24 1.26 14.17
CA ILE A 99 4.37 1.62 12.75
C ILE A 99 5.84 1.54 12.35
N HIS A 100 6.18 0.41 11.76
CA HIS A 100 7.51 0.12 11.25
C HIS A 100 7.60 0.46 9.77
N HIS A 101 7.96 1.70 9.43
CA HIS A 101 8.42 2.03 8.07
C HIS A 101 9.77 1.38 7.81
N ALA A 102 9.87 0.60 6.73
CA ALA A 102 11.12 -0.06 6.34
C ALA A 102 12.26 0.94 6.06
N THR A 103 13.45 0.56 6.50
CA THR A 103 14.70 1.26 6.22
C THR A 103 15.30 0.82 4.88
N SER A 104 16.19 1.63 4.31
CA SER A 104 16.90 1.32 3.07
C SER A 104 17.53 -0.08 3.10
N ASP A 105 18.21 -0.43 4.20
CA ASP A 105 18.88 -1.72 4.39
C ASP A 105 17.91 -2.92 4.33
N GLU A 106 16.71 -2.77 4.91
CA GLU A 106 15.69 -3.81 4.91
C GLU A 106 15.07 -3.99 3.53
N ILE A 107 14.87 -2.88 2.79
CA ILE A 107 14.39 -2.92 1.41
C ILE A 107 15.39 -3.63 0.51
N GLU A 108 16.68 -3.32 0.64
CA GLU A 108 17.74 -3.99 -0.13
C GLU A 108 17.83 -5.49 0.17
N GLU A 109 17.67 -5.87 1.45
CA GLU A 109 17.61 -7.27 1.87
C GLU A 109 16.43 -8.01 1.22
N ASP A 110 15.25 -7.40 1.23
CA ASP A 110 14.04 -7.99 0.65
C ASP A 110 14.15 -8.12 -0.88
N ILE A 111 14.74 -7.13 -1.56
CA ILE A 111 15.05 -7.19 -2.98
C ILE A 111 16.03 -8.34 -3.24
N ARG A 112 17.10 -8.46 -2.45
CA ARG A 112 18.09 -9.54 -2.60
C ARG A 112 17.45 -10.92 -2.46
N LYS A 113 16.63 -11.13 -1.43
CA LYS A 113 15.90 -12.39 -1.22
C LYS A 113 14.95 -12.71 -2.37
N ALA A 114 14.22 -11.72 -2.87
CA ALA A 114 13.31 -11.90 -4.01
C ALA A 114 14.07 -12.35 -5.26
N LEU A 115 15.23 -11.75 -5.54
CA LEU A 115 16.10 -12.13 -6.66
C LEU A 115 16.67 -13.55 -6.49
N GLU A 116 17.04 -13.94 -5.28
CA GLU A 116 17.51 -15.30 -4.98
C GLU A 116 16.41 -16.35 -5.19
N GLN A 117 15.18 -16.07 -4.73
CA GLN A 117 14.03 -16.96 -4.93
C GLN A 117 13.68 -17.14 -6.41
N GLN A 118 13.79 -16.08 -7.21
CA GLN A 118 13.57 -16.17 -8.66
C GLN A 118 14.61 -17.07 -9.35
N LYS A 119 15.87 -17.07 -8.89
CA LYS A 119 16.92 -17.95 -9.42
C LYS A 119 16.71 -19.42 -9.07
N LEU A 120 15.94 -19.72 -8.03
CA LEU A 120 15.67 -21.08 -7.55
C LEU A 120 14.45 -21.73 -8.22
N ASN A 121 13.69 -21.00 -9.03
CA ASN A 121 12.48 -21.49 -9.70
C ASN A 121 12.63 -21.39 -11.24
N PRO A 122 13.32 -22.35 -11.89
CA PRO A 122 13.56 -22.36 -13.33
C PRO A 122 12.31 -22.61 -14.19
#